data_AF-A0A167HPJ8-F1
#
_entry.id   AF-A0A167HPJ8-F1
#
_cell.length_a   1.000
_cell.length_b   1.000
_cell.length_c   1.000
_cell.angle_alpha   90.00
_cell.angle_beta   90.00
_cell.angle_gamma   90.00
#
_symmetry.space_group_name_H-M   'P 1'
#
loop_
_entity.id
_entity.type
_entity.pdbx_description
1 polymer ?
#
loop_
_entity_poly.entity_id
_entity_poly.type
_entity_poly.pdbx_seq_one_letter_code
_entity_poly.pdbx_strand_id
1 'polypeptide(L)'
;MRILFLALVFLCSIQNLSAQNVSIDGRLKSHLDNFFELCKEYNIDYHEKLFKLKNIAIVDTLQTSLHGSTLGMVQRNKQGNIENIVVNWVTLLDEEIVKVVAYHEFAHYFLEYTEHVCNDCGIIMSKVNSSYFDIVNDWDNQIKILFEQSPAFQRKKNEALHTVAGINFDN
;
A
#
# COMPACT_ATOMS: atom_id res chain seq x y z
N MET A 1 -27.67 6.84 43.76
CA MET A 1 -26.89 5.65 43.31
C MET A 1 -26.93 5.39 41.80
N ARG A 2 -28.06 5.56 41.09
CA ARG A 2 -28.13 5.31 39.63
C ARG A 2 -27.25 6.25 38.78
N ILE A 3 -27.15 7.53 39.14
CA ILE A 3 -26.33 8.52 38.42
C ILE A 3 -24.82 8.23 38.58
N LEU A 4 -24.41 7.70 39.74
CA LEU A 4 -23.01 7.32 40.00
C LEU A 4 -22.59 6.10 39.16
N PHE A 5 -23.52 5.17 38.93
CA PHE A 5 -23.29 3.99 38.08
C PHE A 5 -23.17 4.36 36.60
N LEU A 6 -23.97 5.32 36.10
CA LEU A 6 -23.87 5.82 34.73
C LEU A 6 -22.54 6.55 34.45
N ALA A 7 -22.04 7.31 35.42
CA ALA A 7 -20.74 7.97 35.29
C ALA A 7 -19.57 6.98 35.25
N LEU A 8 -19.65 5.88 36.01
CA LEU A 8 -18.60 4.85 36.04
C LEU A 8 -18.53 4.05 34.72
N VAL A 9 -19.68 3.79 34.08
CA VAL A 9 -19.74 3.10 32.78
C VAL A 9 -19.19 3.98 31.66
N PHE A 10 -19.37 5.31 31.73
CA PHE A 10 -18.85 6.24 30.72
C PHE A 10 -17.32 6.40 30.78
N LEU A 11 -16.71 6.27 31.96
CA LEU A 11 -15.26 6.34 32.17
C LEU A 11 -14.50 5.10 31.68
N CYS A 12 -15.16 3.93 31.57
CA CYS A 12 -14.54 2.72 31.03
C CYS A 12 -14.53 2.65 29.50
N SER A 13 -15.22 3.57 28.81
CA SER A 13 -15.29 3.60 27.34
C SER A 13 -14.14 4.36 26.68
N ILE A 14 -13.24 4.97 27.46
CA ILE A 14 -12.01 5.62 26.94
C ILE A 14 -10.92 4.55 26.79
N GLN A 15 -11.21 3.48 26.05
CA GLN A 15 -10.17 2.53 25.67
C GLN A 15 -9.34 3.16 24.55
N ASN A 16 -8.15 3.64 24.93
CA ASN A 16 -6.97 3.94 24.12
C ASN A 16 -7.18 3.90 22.59
N LEU A 17 -7.67 5.01 22.03
CA LEU A 17 -7.33 5.40 20.66
C LEU A 17 -5.84 5.79 20.68
N SER A 18 -4.95 4.80 20.73
CA SER A 18 -3.55 5.02 20.40
C SER A 18 -3.53 5.28 18.90
N ALA A 19 -3.44 6.55 18.50
CA ALA A 19 -3.07 6.90 17.15
C ALA A 19 -1.68 6.31 16.90
N GLN A 20 -1.64 5.16 16.21
CA GLN A 20 -0.37 4.56 15.79
C GLN A 20 0.24 5.51 14.77
N ASN A 21 1.33 6.17 15.16
CA ASN A 21 2.07 7.02 14.25
C ASN A 21 2.99 6.12 13.42
N VAL A 22 2.69 6.00 12.13
CA VAL A 22 3.56 5.28 11.19
C VAL A 22 4.87 6.06 11.03
N SER A 23 6.01 5.39 11.24
CA SER A 23 7.31 5.99 10.96
C SER A 23 7.58 5.91 9.47
N ILE A 24 7.74 7.07 8.82
CA ILE A 24 7.99 7.17 7.38
C ILE A 24 9.38 7.75 7.17
N ASP A 25 10.22 7.02 6.42
CA ASP A 25 11.51 7.53 5.96
C ASP A 25 11.30 8.72 5.02
N GLY A 26 11.98 9.83 5.32
CA GLY A 26 11.83 11.08 4.57
C GLY A 26 12.11 10.94 3.07
N ARG A 27 12.96 9.99 2.66
CA ARG A 27 13.30 9.73 1.25
C ARG A 27 12.15 9.07 0.49
N LEU A 28 11.26 8.35 1.19
CA LEU A 28 10.08 7.72 0.60
C LEU A 28 8.85 8.63 0.66
N LYS A 29 8.90 9.72 1.42
CA LYS A 29 7.72 10.53 1.72
C LYS A 29 7.09 11.15 0.47
N SER A 30 7.88 11.77 -0.40
CA SER A 30 7.36 12.38 -1.64
C SER A 30 6.69 11.35 -2.56
N HIS A 31 7.30 10.16 -2.69
CA HIS A 31 6.71 9.05 -3.45
C HIS A 31 5.40 8.57 -2.84
N LEU A 32 5.34 8.46 -1.51
CA LEU A 32 4.13 8.05 -0.80
C LEU A 32 3.01 9.09 -0.90
N ASP A 33 3.34 10.37 -0.74
CA ASP A 33 2.38 11.47 -0.88
C ASP A 33 1.78 11.48 -2.30
N ASN A 34 2.62 11.36 -3.34
CA ASN A 34 2.16 11.27 -4.73
C ASN A 34 1.31 10.02 -4.99
N PHE A 35 1.68 8.88 -4.40
CA PHE A 35 0.89 7.66 -4.47
C PHE A 35 -0.51 7.85 -3.86
N PHE A 36 -0.61 8.59 -2.76
CA PHE A 36 -1.90 8.90 -2.13
C PHE A 36 -2.74 9.90 -2.92
N GLU A 37 -2.14 10.83 -3.65
CA GLU A 37 -2.91 11.65 -4.62
C GLU A 37 -3.54 10.77 -5.70
N LEU A 38 -2.81 9.77 -6.21
CA LEU A 38 -3.37 8.78 -7.14
C LEU A 38 -4.47 7.96 -6.47
N CYS A 39 -4.29 7.52 -5.22
CA CYS A 39 -5.38 6.85 -4.50
C CYS A 39 -6.64 7.73 -4.43
N LYS A 40 -6.52 9.04 -4.18
CA LYS A 40 -7.67 9.96 -4.18
C LYS A 40 -8.32 10.06 -5.56
N GLU A 41 -7.52 10.19 -6.62
CA GLU A 41 -7.99 10.27 -8.00
C GLU A 41 -8.81 9.03 -8.38
N TYR A 42 -8.32 7.85 -8.03
CA TYR A 42 -9.00 6.57 -8.26
C TYR A 42 -10.05 6.22 -7.19
N ASN A 43 -10.33 7.14 -6.26
CA ASN A 43 -11.22 6.95 -5.13
C ASN A 43 -10.91 5.65 -4.36
N ILE A 44 -9.66 5.41 -3.98
CA ILE A 44 -9.22 4.27 -3.17
C ILE A 44 -8.89 4.77 -1.76
N ASP A 45 -9.49 4.16 -0.73
CA ASP A 45 -9.18 4.51 0.66
C ASP A 45 -7.87 3.85 1.10
N TYR A 46 -6.98 4.64 1.67
CA TYR A 46 -5.67 4.24 2.14
C TYR A 46 -5.42 4.58 3.61
N HIS A 47 -6.24 5.42 4.24
CA HIS A 47 -5.96 5.96 5.57
C HIS A 47 -5.96 4.87 6.63
N GLU A 48 -6.98 4.00 6.64
CA GLU A 48 -7.06 2.89 7.60
C GLU A 48 -5.86 1.93 7.46
N LYS A 49 -5.43 1.67 6.22
CA LYS A 49 -4.26 0.84 5.93
C LYS A 49 -2.97 1.51 6.44
N LEU A 50 -2.81 2.81 6.19
CA LEU A 50 -1.65 3.56 6.65
C LEU A 50 -1.49 3.48 8.17
N PHE A 51 -2.57 3.63 8.93
CA PHE A 51 -2.54 3.56 10.39
C PHE A 51 -2.22 2.16 10.95
N LYS A 52 -2.38 1.10 10.16
CA LYS A 52 -2.00 -0.27 10.55
C LYS A 52 -0.50 -0.52 10.41
N LEU A 53 0.20 0.28 9.61
CA LEU A 53 1.65 0.18 9.46
C LEU A 53 2.39 0.76 10.67
N LYS A 54 3.50 0.14 11.03
CA LYS A 54 4.50 0.67 11.96
C LYS A 54 5.55 1.47 11.19
N ASN A 55 6.03 0.95 10.07
CA ASN A 55 7.14 1.56 9.33
C ASN A 55 6.93 1.54 7.81
N ILE A 56 7.36 2.62 7.15
CA ILE A 56 7.66 2.68 5.72
C ILE A 56 9.10 3.18 5.62
N ALA A 57 10.06 2.30 5.32
CA ALA A 57 11.47 2.60 5.57
C ALA A 57 12.44 2.09 4.50
N ILE A 58 13.57 2.80 4.37
CA ILE A 58 14.76 2.25 3.73
C ILE A 58 15.53 1.41 4.75
N VAL A 59 15.91 0.17 4.41
CA VAL A 59 16.64 -0.74 5.31
C VAL A 59 17.86 -1.37 4.64
N ASP A 60 18.82 -1.79 5.45
CA ASP A 60 20.03 -2.52 5.04
C ASP A 60 19.95 -4.04 5.30
N THR A 61 18.83 -4.51 5.83
CA THR A 61 18.63 -5.90 6.26
C THR A 61 18.07 -6.80 5.16
N LEU A 62 17.71 -6.27 4.00
CA LEU A 62 17.21 -7.05 2.86
C LEU A 62 18.38 -7.74 2.14
N GLN A 63 18.19 -8.99 1.73
CA GLN A 63 19.25 -9.79 1.13
C GLN A 63 19.73 -9.16 -0.19
N THR A 64 21.04 -8.97 -0.28
CA THR A 64 21.73 -8.56 -1.51
C THR A 64 22.81 -9.58 -1.84
N SER A 65 22.88 -10.00 -3.11
CA SER A 65 23.94 -10.89 -3.58
C SER A 65 24.28 -10.62 -5.05
N LEU A 66 25.42 -11.14 -5.50
CA LEU A 66 25.83 -11.10 -6.90
C LEU A 66 24.86 -11.82 -7.84
N HIS A 67 24.05 -12.75 -7.32
CA HIS A 67 23.12 -13.56 -8.11
C HIS A 67 21.67 -13.09 -8.04
N GLY A 68 21.38 -12.06 -7.24
CA GLY A 68 20.03 -11.55 -7.02
C GLY A 68 19.91 -10.83 -5.69
N SER A 69 19.06 -9.80 -5.67
CA SER A 69 18.82 -8.97 -4.49
C SER A 69 17.32 -8.72 -4.32
N THR A 70 16.86 -8.69 -3.07
CA THR A 70 15.50 -8.25 -2.71
C THR A 70 15.52 -6.74 -2.57
N LEU A 71 14.84 -6.04 -3.48
CA LEU A 71 14.87 -4.57 -3.54
C LEU A 71 13.77 -3.90 -2.71
N GLY A 72 12.68 -4.61 -2.45
CA GLY A 72 11.60 -4.19 -1.57
C GLY A 72 10.89 -5.41 -0.99
N MET A 73 10.14 -5.21 0.10
CA MET A 73 9.27 -6.23 0.67
C MET A 73 8.24 -5.63 1.65
N VAL A 74 7.02 -6.17 1.65
CA VAL A 74 6.08 -6.04 2.77
C VAL A 74 6.38 -7.06 3.88
N GLN A 75 6.58 -6.61 5.11
CA GLN A 75 6.89 -7.48 6.25
C GLN A 75 5.68 -7.69 7.14
N ARG A 76 5.51 -8.94 7.58
CA ARG A 76 4.40 -9.37 8.43
C ARG A 76 4.86 -9.67 9.85
N ASN A 77 3.98 -9.41 10.80
CA ASN A 77 4.19 -9.80 12.19
C ASN A 77 3.82 -11.27 12.44
N LYS A 78 3.94 -11.69 13.72
CA LYS A 78 3.64 -13.05 14.15
C LYS A 78 2.19 -13.47 13.92
N GLN A 79 1.27 -12.51 13.78
CA GLN A 79 -0.15 -12.74 13.49
C GLN A 79 -0.44 -12.73 11.97
N GLY A 80 0.58 -12.58 11.13
CA GLY A 80 0.43 -12.54 9.67
C GLY A 80 0.00 -11.18 9.12
N ASN A 81 -0.19 -10.16 9.97
CA ASN A 81 -0.57 -8.82 9.53
C ASN A 81 0.65 -8.07 8.99
N ILE A 82 0.50 -7.42 7.83
CA ILE A 82 1.54 -6.52 7.30
C ILE A 82 1.67 -5.33 8.25
N GLU A 83 2.89 -5.08 8.71
CA GLU A 83 3.19 -3.95 9.59
C GLU A 83 4.35 -3.09 9.10
N ASN A 84 5.16 -3.54 8.14
CA ASN A 84 6.18 -2.70 7.53
C ASN A 84 6.15 -2.79 6.01
N ILE A 85 6.45 -1.68 5.35
CA ILE A 85 6.86 -1.63 3.96
C ILE A 85 8.33 -1.23 3.97
N VAL A 86 9.20 -2.07 3.41
CA VAL A 86 10.64 -1.80 3.40
C VAL A 86 11.20 -1.80 2.00
N VAL A 87 12.11 -0.87 1.73
CA VAL A 87 12.86 -0.75 0.49
C VAL A 87 14.35 -0.89 0.82
N ASN A 88 15.08 -1.65 0.01
CA ASN A 88 16.50 -1.91 0.23
C ASN A 88 17.31 -0.64 -0.05
N TRP A 89 18.27 -0.32 0.81
CA TRP A 89 19.16 0.83 0.63
C TRP A 89 19.89 0.84 -0.72
N VAL A 90 20.13 -0.32 -1.32
CA VAL A 90 20.82 -0.43 -2.63
C VAL A 90 20.03 0.25 -3.76
N THR A 91 18.71 0.45 -3.60
CA THR A 91 17.91 1.19 -4.59
C THR A 91 18.28 2.67 -4.66
N LEU A 92 18.86 3.23 -3.59
CA LEU A 92 19.28 4.64 -3.52
C LEU A 92 20.43 4.99 -4.48
N LEU A 93 20.96 4.01 -5.23
CA LEU A 93 21.91 4.27 -6.31
C LEU A 93 21.29 5.11 -7.45
N ASP A 94 19.97 5.07 -7.62
CA ASP A 94 19.24 5.84 -8.62
C ASP A 94 17.82 6.16 -8.09
N GLU A 95 17.45 7.45 -8.11
CA GLU A 95 16.14 7.90 -7.60
C GLU A 95 14.95 7.28 -8.33
N GLU A 96 15.09 6.97 -9.63
CA GLU A 96 14.03 6.32 -10.39
C GLU A 96 13.86 4.85 -10.00
N ILE A 97 14.94 4.16 -9.59
CA ILE A 97 14.84 2.81 -9.03
C ILE A 97 14.09 2.85 -7.69
N VAL A 98 14.41 3.81 -6.81
CA VAL A 98 13.68 3.99 -5.53
C VAL A 98 12.20 4.20 -5.79
N LYS A 99 11.85 5.10 -6.72
CA LYS A 99 10.47 5.40 -7.09
C LYS A 99 9.71 4.17 -7.56
N VAL A 100 10.27 3.41 -8.52
CA VAL A 100 9.62 2.21 -9.06
C VAL A 100 9.42 1.16 -7.98
N VAL A 101 10.45 0.88 -7.18
CA VAL A 101 10.37 -0.12 -6.11
C VAL A 101 9.40 0.31 -5.01
N ALA A 102 9.41 1.59 -4.62
CA ALA A 102 8.47 2.11 -3.64
C ALA A 102 7.01 1.95 -4.11
N TYR A 103 6.72 2.33 -5.36
CA TYR A 103 5.37 2.18 -5.94
C TYR A 103 4.93 0.72 -6.04
N HIS A 104 5.85 -0.18 -6.40
CA HIS A 104 5.61 -1.63 -6.39
C HIS A 104 5.17 -2.13 -5.01
N GLU A 105 5.92 -1.80 -3.95
CA GLU A 105 5.59 -2.23 -2.60
C GLU A 105 4.33 -1.53 -2.04
N PHE A 106 4.11 -0.27 -2.39
CA PHE A 106 2.87 0.45 -2.06
C PHE A 106 1.67 -0.23 -2.70
N ALA A 107 1.79 -0.70 -3.94
CA ALA A 107 0.72 -1.40 -4.63
C ALA A 107 0.36 -2.73 -3.95
N HIS A 108 1.35 -3.52 -3.53
CA HIS A 108 1.10 -4.74 -2.76
C HIS A 108 0.22 -4.49 -1.53
N TYR A 109 0.42 -3.36 -0.84
CA TYR A 109 -0.32 -3.07 0.38
C TYR A 109 -1.62 -2.27 0.15
N PHE A 110 -1.50 -1.08 -0.44
CA PHE A 110 -2.61 -0.13 -0.57
C PHE A 110 -3.59 -0.53 -1.68
N LEU A 111 -3.10 -1.14 -2.76
CA LEU A 111 -3.91 -1.59 -3.90
C LEU A 111 -4.33 -3.06 -3.80
N GLU A 112 -3.83 -3.77 -2.79
CA GLU A 112 -4.19 -5.16 -2.43
C GLU A 112 -3.78 -6.21 -3.45
N TYR A 113 -2.67 -5.99 -4.14
CA TYR A 113 -2.05 -7.06 -4.91
C TYR A 113 -1.50 -8.15 -3.96
N THR A 114 -2.23 -9.26 -3.84
CA THR A 114 -1.94 -10.36 -2.89
C THR A 114 -0.95 -11.40 -3.40
N GLU A 115 -0.77 -11.49 -4.71
CA GLU A 115 0.10 -12.48 -5.35
C GLU A 115 1.45 -11.85 -5.71
N HIS A 116 2.54 -12.39 -5.16
CA HIS A 116 3.89 -12.25 -5.73
C HIS A 116 4.06 -13.21 -6.92
N VAL A 117 2.98 -13.43 -7.69
CA VAL A 117 3.03 -14.41 -8.76
C VAL A 117 3.74 -13.75 -9.93
N CYS A 118 4.90 -14.31 -10.27
CA CYS A 118 5.72 -13.99 -11.43
C CYS A 118 4.96 -13.86 -12.77
N ASN A 119 3.67 -14.19 -12.84
CA ASN A 119 2.81 -13.96 -14.00
C ASN A 119 2.18 -12.54 -14.01
N ASP A 120 2.08 -11.86 -12.87
CA ASP A 120 1.61 -10.48 -12.73
C ASP A 120 2.75 -9.45 -12.68
N CYS A 121 4.00 -9.91 -12.73
CA CYS A 121 5.18 -9.03 -12.79
C CYS A 121 5.28 -8.22 -14.10
N GLY A 122 4.44 -8.53 -15.10
CA GLY A 122 4.21 -7.68 -16.27
C GLY A 122 3.25 -6.50 -16.02
N ILE A 123 2.56 -6.50 -14.88
CA ILE A 123 1.57 -5.51 -14.44
C ILE A 123 2.09 -4.75 -13.21
N ILE A 124 2.84 -5.42 -12.31
CA ILE A 124 3.36 -4.84 -11.08
C ILE A 124 4.88 -4.72 -11.15
N MET A 125 5.42 -3.80 -11.97
CA MET A 125 6.78 -3.19 -11.84
C MET A 125 7.94 -4.07 -11.30
N SER A 126 7.95 -5.38 -11.54
CA SER A 126 8.91 -6.32 -10.94
C SER A 126 9.42 -7.29 -11.99
N LYS A 127 10.01 -6.76 -13.05
CA LYS A 127 10.75 -7.61 -13.97
C LYS A 127 12.20 -7.69 -13.55
N VAL A 128 12.64 -8.92 -13.34
CA VAL A 128 14.03 -9.34 -13.35
C VAL A 128 14.70 -8.75 -14.60
N ASN A 129 15.52 -7.72 -14.40
CA ASN A 129 16.62 -7.28 -15.27
C ASN A 129 16.34 -6.82 -16.72
N SER A 130 15.09 -6.64 -17.17
CA SER A 130 14.81 -5.91 -18.41
C SER A 130 14.27 -4.51 -18.08
N SER A 131 15.20 -3.67 -17.63
CA SER A 131 15.22 -2.21 -17.58
C SER A 131 14.13 -1.50 -16.77
N TYR A 132 14.47 -1.10 -15.53
CA TYR A 132 13.77 -0.04 -14.79
C TYR A 132 13.51 1.20 -15.67
N PHE A 133 14.43 1.50 -16.60
CA PHE A 133 14.27 2.61 -17.53
C PHE A 133 13.06 2.47 -18.44
N ASP A 134 12.63 1.25 -18.78
CA ASP A 134 11.45 1.05 -19.64
C ASP A 134 10.17 1.41 -18.86
N ILE A 135 10.11 1.03 -17.58
CA ILE A 135 9.02 1.41 -16.66
C ILE A 135 8.98 2.93 -16.47
N VAL A 136 10.15 3.54 -16.29
CA VAL A 136 10.29 4.98 -16.09
C VAL A 136 9.90 5.77 -17.34
N ASN A 137 10.30 5.30 -18.52
CA ASN A 137 9.98 5.94 -19.80
C ASN A 137 8.48 5.88 -20.14
N ASP A 138 7.76 4.89 -19.62
CA ASP A 138 6.31 4.70 -19.82
C ASP A 138 5.50 4.95 -18.53
N TRP A 139 6.05 5.74 -17.61
CA TRP A 139 5.57 5.85 -16.22
C TRP A 139 4.06 6.07 -16.09
N ASP A 140 3.51 7.05 -16.81
CA ASP A 140 2.09 7.41 -16.69
C ASP A 140 1.16 6.25 -17.10
N ASN A 141 1.53 5.51 -18.15
CA ASN A 141 0.77 4.35 -18.57
C ASN A 141 0.92 3.19 -17.58
N GLN A 142 2.12 2.98 -17.02
CA GLN A 142 2.34 1.99 -15.97
C GLN A 142 1.51 2.29 -14.73
N ILE A 143 1.41 3.56 -14.30
CA ILE A 143 0.56 3.98 -13.19
C ILE A 143 -0.91 3.74 -13.48
N LYS A 144 -1.37 4.12 -14.68
CA LYS A 144 -2.74 3.88 -15.08
C LYS A 144 -3.09 2.39 -15.00
N ILE A 145 -2.24 1.52 -15.55
CA ILE A 145 -2.40 0.07 -15.49
C ILE A 145 -2.42 -0.41 -14.03
N LEU A 146 -1.46 0.01 -13.22
CA LEU A 146 -1.31 -0.38 -11.81
C LEU A 146 -2.56 -0.06 -10.98
N PHE A 147 -3.17 1.11 -11.20
CA PHE A 147 -4.36 1.51 -10.45
C PHE A 147 -5.64 0.94 -11.04
N GLU A 148 -5.85 1.02 -12.36
CA GLU A 148 -7.07 0.53 -13.00
C GLU A 148 -7.22 -0.99 -12.88
N GLN A 149 -6.13 -1.75 -12.82
CA GLN A 149 -6.17 -3.20 -12.66
C GLN A 149 -6.11 -3.66 -11.19
N SER A 150 -6.00 -2.73 -10.24
CA SER A 150 -5.86 -3.10 -8.84
C SER A 150 -7.11 -3.78 -8.27
N PRO A 151 -6.96 -4.79 -7.39
CA PRO A 151 -8.08 -5.38 -6.66
C PRO A 151 -8.89 -4.33 -5.88
N ALA A 152 -8.22 -3.35 -5.28
CA ALA A 152 -8.87 -2.25 -4.57
C ALA A 152 -9.81 -1.43 -5.48
N PHE A 153 -9.36 -1.08 -6.69
CA PHE A 153 -10.18 -0.34 -7.65
C PHE A 153 -11.32 -1.19 -8.22
N GLN A 154 -11.02 -2.44 -8.61
CA GLN A 154 -12.02 -3.35 -9.19
C GLN A 154 -13.17 -3.63 -8.23
N ARG A 155 -12.89 -3.80 -6.94
CA ARG A 155 -13.94 -3.98 -5.93
C ARG A 155 -14.86 -2.77 -5.82
N LYS A 156 -14.32 -1.55 -5.77
CA LYS A 156 -15.14 -0.33 -5.73
C LYS A 156 -15.98 -0.13 -6.99
N LYS A 157 -15.41 -0.43 -8.16
CA LYS A 157 -16.15 -0.40 -9.43
C LYS A 157 -17.35 -1.36 -9.39
N ASN A 158 -17.15 -2.56 -8.87
CA ASN A 158 -18.22 -3.55 -8.75
C ASN A 158 -19.29 -3.13 -7.73
N GLU A 159 -18.90 -2.58 -6.57
CA GLU A 159 -19.83 -2.05 -5.57
C GLU A 159 -20.72 -0.92 -6.13
N ALA A 160 -20.12 0.00 -6.90
CA ALA A 160 -20.86 1.07 -7.58
C ALA A 160 -21.84 0.51 -8.61
N LEU A 161 -21.44 -0.49 -9.40
CA LEU A 161 -22.33 -1.15 -10.38
C LEU A 161 -23.50 -1.87 -9.69
N HIS A 162 -23.26 -2.56 -8.57
CA HIS A 162 -24.31 -3.22 -7.78
C HIS A 162 -25.27 -2.21 -7.14
N THR A 163 -24.77 -1.05 -6.70
CA THR A 163 -25.60 0.03 -6.14
C THR A 163 -26.51 0.64 -7.20
N VAL A 164 -26.00 0.82 -8.43
CA VAL A 164 -26.79 1.35 -9.55
C VAL A 164 -27.80 0.31 -10.08
N ALA A 165 -27.42 -0.97 -10.12
CA ALA A 165 -28.31 -2.06 -10.54
C ALA A 165 -29.36 -2.44 -9.48
N GLY A 166 -29.12 -2.12 -8.20
CA GLY A 166 -30.04 -2.34 -7.09
C GLY A 166 -31.22 -1.35 -7.02
N ILE A 167 -31.28 -0.35 -7.92
CA ILE A 167 -32.45 0.50 -8.12
C ILE A 167 -33.24 -0.03 -9.33
N ASN A 168 -33.70 -1.27 -9.24
CA ASN A 168 -34.88 -1.78 -9.95
C ASN A 168 -35.09 -3.23 -9.54
N PHE A 169 -36.09 -3.44 -8.69
CA PHE A 169 -37.23 -4.35 -8.85
C PHE A 169 -37.70 -4.80 -7.46
N ASP A 170 -38.40 -3.91 -6.77
CA ASP A 170 -39.46 -4.33 -5.86
C ASP A 170 -40.79 -4.04 -6.59
N ASN A 171 -41.51 -5.14 -6.84
CA ASN A 171 -42.88 -5.19 -7.36
C ASN A 171 -43.87 -4.51 -6.42
#